data_AF-A0A820Q7T2-F1
#
_entry.id   AF-A0A820Q7T2-F1
#
_cell.length_a   1.000
_cell.length_b   1.000
_cell.length_c   1.000
_cell.angle_alpha   90.00
_cell.angle_beta   90.00
_cell.angle_gamma   90.00
#
_symmetry.space_group_name_H-M   'P 1'
#
loop_
_entity.id
_entity.type
_entity.pdbx_description
1 polymer ?
#
loop_
_entity_poly.entity_id
_entity_poly.type
_entity_poly.pdbx_seq_one_letter_code
_entity_poly.pdbx_strand_id
1 'polypeptide(L)'
;KNIIVLDNDTGAEQYSTRWSHGLAQFLELKYRRKLSVESLKAVFISNKAFFQRYQHCLYGLTGTLGSENSQSFLSDLYQLQFSHIPTSKVKYFHQIDNKISIEYADWLDLIARETIEKAIKQPVLIICENVETTENIWDELLRHSVPHHTITKYRRDGDNVEE
;
A
#
# COMPACT_ATOMS: atom_id res chain seq x y z
N LYS A 1 -13.87 20.04 -28.68
CA LYS A 1 -14.13 20.89 -27.50
C LYS A 1 -15.15 20.19 -26.63
N ASN A 2 -14.81 19.98 -25.36
CA ASN A 2 -15.68 19.32 -24.37
C ASN A 2 -16.66 20.33 -23.79
N ILE A 3 -17.75 19.85 -23.19
CA ILE A 3 -18.69 20.70 -22.47
C ILE A 3 -18.08 20.98 -21.10
N ILE A 4 -17.97 22.26 -20.73
CA ILE A 4 -17.35 22.70 -19.49
C ILE A 4 -18.44 23.37 -18.65
N VAL A 5 -18.47 23.04 -17.36
CA VAL A 5 -19.35 23.69 -16.39
C VAL A 5 -18.74 25.04 -16.03
N LEU A 6 -19.53 26.11 -16.09
CA LEU A 6 -19.12 27.44 -15.62
C LEU A 6 -19.72 27.71 -14.26
N ASP A 7 -18.91 28.27 -13.37
CA ASP A 7 -19.37 28.82 -12.10
C ASP A 7 -20.28 30.02 -12.34
N ASN A 8 -21.43 30.08 -11.65
CA ASN A 8 -22.45 31.10 -11.90
C ASN A 8 -22.07 32.49 -11.36
N ASP A 9 -21.24 32.56 -10.30
CA ASP A 9 -20.90 33.81 -9.64
C ASP A 9 -19.61 34.40 -10.22
N THR A 10 -18.66 33.55 -10.60
CA THR A 10 -17.33 33.96 -11.05
C THR A 10 -17.08 33.78 -12.54
N GLY A 11 -17.91 32.99 -13.23
CA GLY A 11 -17.69 32.59 -14.63
C GLY A 11 -16.49 31.66 -14.83
N ALA A 12 -15.89 31.16 -13.74
CA ALA A 12 -14.72 30.30 -13.80
C ALA A 12 -15.05 28.92 -14.40
N GLU A 13 -14.14 28.40 -15.22
CA GLU A 13 -14.27 27.09 -15.86
C GLU A 13 -13.96 25.94 -14.88
N GLN A 14 -14.93 25.06 -14.67
CA GLN A 14 -14.83 23.89 -13.79
C GLN A 14 -14.61 22.61 -14.59
N TYR A 15 -13.37 22.36 -15.01
CA TYR A 15 -13.00 21.22 -15.86
C TYR A 15 -13.27 19.83 -15.27
N SER A 16 -13.25 19.71 -13.94
CA SER A 16 -13.45 18.45 -13.22
C SER A 16 -14.91 18.19 -12.83
N THR A 17 -15.80 19.16 -13.02
CA THR A 17 -17.21 19.05 -12.66
C THR A 17 -18.00 18.47 -13.82
N ARG A 18 -18.95 17.57 -13.50
CA ARG A 18 -19.91 17.02 -14.47
C ARG A 18 -21.31 17.04 -13.90
N TRP A 19 -22.29 17.30 -14.75
CA TRP A 19 -23.70 17.14 -14.37
C TRP A 19 -24.08 15.65 -14.29
N SER A 20 -24.78 15.28 -13.22
CA SER A 20 -25.21 13.90 -12.95
C SER A 20 -26.50 13.51 -13.68
N HIS A 21 -26.96 12.27 -13.49
CA HIS A 21 -28.23 11.74 -14.03
C HIS A 21 -28.32 11.78 -15.56
N GLY A 22 -27.21 11.50 -16.25
CA GLY A 22 -27.18 11.52 -17.71
C GLY A 22 -27.24 12.91 -18.35
N LEU A 23 -27.31 14.01 -17.58
CA LEU A 23 -27.45 15.36 -18.15
C LEU A 23 -26.21 15.78 -18.94
N ALA A 24 -25.01 15.46 -18.45
CA ALA A 24 -23.77 15.70 -19.19
C ALA A 24 -23.77 14.95 -20.54
N GLN A 25 -24.19 13.68 -20.53
CA GLN A 25 -24.29 12.83 -21.71
C GLN A 25 -25.37 13.34 -22.69
N PHE A 26 -26.51 13.80 -22.19
CA PHE A 26 -27.55 14.42 -23.00
C PHE A 26 -27.05 15.67 -23.72
N LEU A 27 -26.33 16.55 -23.01
CA LEU A 27 -25.74 17.74 -23.60
C LEU A 27 -24.65 17.37 -24.61
N GLU A 28 -23.81 16.39 -24.31
CA GLU A 28 -22.79 15.87 -25.24
C GLU A 28 -23.45 15.38 -26.53
N LEU A 29 -24.54 14.61 -26.44
CA LEU A 29 -25.31 14.17 -27.61
C LEU A 29 -25.94 15.33 -28.37
N LYS A 30 -26.61 16.27 -27.67
CA LYS A 30 -27.26 17.45 -28.27
C LYS A 30 -26.28 18.29 -29.08
N TYR A 31 -25.06 18.47 -28.58
CA TYR A 31 -24.02 19.26 -29.23
C TYR A 31 -23.07 18.42 -30.10
N ARG A 32 -23.42 17.16 -30.40
CA ARG A 32 -22.67 16.22 -31.25
C ARG A 32 -21.20 16.09 -30.80
N ARG A 33 -21.00 15.93 -29.50
CA ARG A 33 -19.70 15.72 -28.85
C ARG A 33 -19.47 14.24 -28.59
N LYS A 34 -18.21 13.87 -28.35
CA LYS A 34 -17.84 12.51 -27.96
C LYS A 34 -18.50 12.19 -26.63
N LEU A 35 -19.25 11.10 -26.59
CA LEU A 35 -19.94 10.64 -25.38
C LEU A 35 -18.91 10.19 -24.35
N SER A 36 -19.03 10.71 -23.13
CA SER A 36 -18.26 10.27 -21.99
C SER A 36 -18.94 9.08 -21.29
N VAL A 37 -18.15 8.12 -20.83
CA VAL A 37 -18.67 6.99 -20.04
C VAL A 37 -19.05 7.50 -18.66
N GLU A 38 -20.27 7.22 -18.22
CA GLU A 38 -20.68 7.44 -16.84
C GLU A 38 -20.01 6.38 -15.96
N SER A 39 -19.16 6.81 -15.01
CA SER A 39 -18.63 5.90 -13.99
C SER A 39 -19.70 5.69 -12.93
N LEU A 40 -20.63 4.77 -13.21
CA LEU A 40 -21.64 4.35 -12.25
C LEU A 40 -21.00 3.33 -11.29
N LYS A 41 -20.48 3.79 -10.15
CA LYS A 41 -20.21 2.89 -9.03
C LYS A 41 -21.55 2.44 -8.45
N ALA A 42 -22.08 1.32 -8.96
CA ALA A 42 -23.41 0.84 -8.61
C ALA A 42 -23.57 0.54 -7.11
N VAL A 43 -22.51 0.01 -6.46
CA VAL A 43 -22.50 -0.28 -5.03
C VAL A 43 -21.11 0.02 -4.47
N PHE A 44 -21.07 0.71 -3.34
CA PHE A 44 -19.86 0.91 -2.56
C PHE A 44 -20.19 0.71 -1.07
N ILE A 45 -19.34 -0.05 -0.37
CA ILE A 45 -19.38 -0.15 1.09
C ILE A 45 -17.94 -0.01 1.60
N SER A 46 -17.74 0.81 2.62
CA SER A 46 -16.44 0.90 3.28
C SER A 46 -16.21 -0.33 4.16
N ASN A 47 -14.94 -0.68 4.41
CA ASN A 47 -14.61 -1.76 5.35
C ASN A 47 -15.27 -1.54 6.72
N LYS A 48 -15.30 -0.28 7.19
CA LYS A 48 -16.02 0.10 8.41
C LYS A 48 -17.49 -0.32 8.36
N ALA A 49 -18.22 0.14 7.35
CA ALA A 49 -19.65 -0.17 7.23
C ALA A 49 -19.90 -1.67 7.00
N PHE A 50 -18.99 -2.36 6.32
CA PHE A 50 -19.06 -3.80 6.12
C PHE A 50 -18.92 -4.57 7.43
N PHE A 51 -17.88 -4.30 8.22
CA PHE A 51 -17.66 -5.00 9.50
C PHE A 51 -18.69 -4.65 10.57
N GLN A 52 -19.22 -3.41 10.58
CA GLN A 52 -20.28 -3.02 11.50
C GLN A 52 -21.57 -3.85 11.35
N ARG A 53 -21.82 -4.46 10.18
CA ARG A 53 -22.96 -5.36 9.98
C ARG A 53 -22.89 -6.63 10.82
N TYR A 54 -21.69 -7.03 11.24
CA TYR A 54 -21.48 -8.24 12.04
C TYR A 54 -21.61 -7.98 13.54
N GLN A 55 -21.82 -6.72 13.96
CA GLN A 55 -22.06 -6.33 15.36
C GLN A 55 -21.03 -6.98 16.32
N HIS A 56 -21.49 -7.90 17.18
CA HIS A 56 -20.68 -8.57 18.20
C HIS A 56 -20.02 -9.89 17.72
N CYS A 57 -20.23 -10.27 16.46
CA CYS A 57 -19.65 -11.48 15.86
C CYS A 57 -18.36 -11.17 15.09
N LEU A 58 -17.56 -10.20 15.55
CA LEU A 58 -16.27 -9.86 14.95
C LEU A 58 -15.14 -10.43 15.81
N TYR A 59 -14.45 -11.43 15.26
CA TYR A 59 -13.26 -12.02 15.86
C TYR A 59 -12.10 -11.89 14.87
N GLY A 60 -10.91 -11.61 15.37
CA GLY A 60 -9.73 -11.45 14.57
C GLY A 60 -8.48 -11.94 15.29
N LEU A 61 -7.54 -12.45 14.52
CA LEU A 61 -6.22 -12.82 15.01
C LEU A 61 -5.20 -11.95 14.29
N THR A 62 -4.24 -11.42 15.04
CA THR A 62 -3.15 -10.62 14.49
C THR A 62 -1.85 -10.99 15.19
N GLY A 63 -0.76 -11.00 14.44
CA GLY A 63 0.59 -11.15 15.01
C GLY A 63 1.07 -9.88 15.73
N THR A 64 0.40 -8.75 15.50
CA THR A 64 0.73 -7.45 16.10
C THR A 64 -0.54 -6.74 16.56
N LEU A 65 -0.64 -6.40 17.85
CA LEU A 65 -1.74 -5.54 18.33
C LEU A 65 -1.60 -4.08 17.88
N GLY A 66 -0.42 -3.70 17.38
CA GLY A 66 -0.14 -2.32 16.97
C GLY A 66 0.00 -1.37 18.15
N SER A 67 0.00 -0.07 17.86
CA SER A 67 0.08 0.97 18.90
C SER A 67 -1.19 1.03 19.75
N GLU A 68 -1.10 1.60 20.95
CA GLU A 68 -2.27 1.86 21.79
C GLU A 68 -3.34 2.68 21.05
N ASN A 69 -2.93 3.66 20.24
CA ASN A 69 -3.85 4.45 19.41
C ASN A 69 -4.62 3.59 18.40
N SER A 70 -3.94 2.64 17.76
CA SER A 70 -4.56 1.71 16.81
C SER A 70 -5.56 0.78 17.52
N GLN A 71 -5.23 0.32 18.72
CA GLN A 71 -6.09 -0.53 19.53
C GLN A 71 -7.34 0.23 20.00
N SER A 72 -7.17 1.44 20.53
CA SER A 72 -8.28 2.32 20.94
C SER A 72 -9.21 2.62 19.78
N PHE A 73 -8.66 2.96 18.60
CA PHE A 73 -9.47 3.17 17.39
C PHE A 73 -10.35 1.96 17.04
N LEU A 74 -9.80 0.74 17.10
CA LEU A 74 -10.55 -0.48 16.80
C LEU A 74 -11.58 -0.82 17.89
N SER A 75 -11.24 -0.59 19.16
CA SER A 75 -12.15 -0.75 20.29
C SER A 75 -13.34 0.21 20.19
N ASP A 76 -13.08 1.49 19.90
CA ASP A 76 -14.13 2.51 19.78
C ASP A 76 -15.06 2.24 18.59
N LEU A 77 -14.50 1.71 17.50
CA LEU A 77 -15.24 1.50 16.25
C LEU A 77 -16.08 0.22 16.24
N TYR A 78 -15.55 -0.85 16.83
CA TYR A 78 -16.10 -2.20 16.72
C TYR A 78 -16.29 -2.90 18.08
N GLN A 79 -16.06 -2.22 19.19
CA GLN A 79 -16.20 -2.76 20.56
C GLN A 79 -15.37 -4.03 20.80
N LEU A 80 -14.20 -4.09 20.17
CA LEU A 80 -13.30 -5.24 20.28
C LEU A 80 -12.56 -5.25 21.61
N GLN A 81 -12.28 -6.45 22.10
CA GLN A 81 -11.39 -6.70 23.24
C GLN A 81 -10.12 -7.37 22.74
N PHE A 82 -8.98 -7.00 23.32
CA PHE A 82 -7.69 -7.54 22.95
C PHE A 82 -7.17 -8.47 24.04
N SER A 83 -6.57 -9.59 23.63
CA SER A 83 -5.92 -10.53 24.54
C SER A 83 -4.64 -11.04 23.90
N HIS A 84 -3.58 -11.14 24.70
CA HIS A 84 -2.30 -11.70 24.27
C HIS A 84 -2.28 -13.19 24.52
N ILE A 85 -2.16 -13.95 23.43
CA ILE A 85 -1.95 -15.40 23.51
C ILE A 85 -0.44 -15.65 23.63
N PRO A 86 0.02 -16.38 24.67
CA PRO A 86 1.44 -16.68 24.85
C PRO A 86 1.97 -17.56 23.72
N THR A 87 3.24 -17.39 23.38
CA THR A 87 3.89 -18.19 22.34
C THR A 87 4.15 -19.61 22.84
N SER A 88 3.94 -20.61 21.98
CA SER A 88 4.21 -22.02 22.33
C SER A 88 5.69 -22.28 22.61
N LYS A 89 6.60 -21.53 21.98
CA LYS A 89 8.05 -21.65 22.14
C LYS A 89 8.66 -20.32 22.53
N VAL A 90 9.83 -20.37 23.18
CA VAL A 90 10.62 -19.18 23.49
C VAL A 90 11.16 -18.57 22.20
N LYS A 91 11.07 -17.24 22.09
CA LYS A 91 11.52 -16.49 20.91
C LYS A 91 13.03 -16.28 20.98
N TYR A 92 13.78 -16.79 19.99
CA TYR A 92 15.22 -16.56 19.81
C TYR A 92 15.47 -15.44 18.79
N PHE A 93 14.99 -14.24 19.08
CA PHE A 93 15.15 -13.09 18.20
C PHE A 93 16.10 -12.07 18.86
N HIS A 94 17.18 -11.73 18.16
CA HIS A 94 18.12 -10.72 18.58
C HIS A 94 17.95 -9.49 17.68
N GLN A 95 17.48 -8.39 18.28
CA GLN A 95 17.45 -7.10 17.61
C GLN A 95 18.84 -6.48 17.65
N ILE A 96 19.30 -6.00 16.50
CA ILE A 96 20.56 -5.26 16.35
C ILE A 96 20.22 -3.77 16.26
N ASP A 97 21.12 -2.90 16.73
CA ASP A 97 20.95 -1.45 16.64
C ASP A 97 20.83 -0.98 15.19
N ASN A 98 20.02 0.07 14.99
CA ASN A 98 19.80 0.65 13.67
C ASN A 98 21.08 1.30 13.14
N LYS A 99 21.38 1.07 11.86
CA LYS A 99 22.41 1.81 11.15
C LYS A 99 21.78 2.93 10.33
N ILE A 100 22.35 4.13 10.45
CA ILE A 100 21.84 5.35 9.81
C ILE A 100 22.91 5.85 8.85
N SER A 101 22.50 6.19 7.64
CA SER A 101 23.33 6.87 6.64
C SER A 101 22.67 8.19 6.26
N ILE A 102 23.48 9.19 5.92
CA ILE A 102 23.03 10.51 5.46
C ILE A 102 22.76 10.47 3.96
N GLU A 103 23.68 9.87 3.20
CA GLU A 103 23.55 9.76 1.75
C GLU A 103 22.88 8.46 1.34
N TYR A 104 22.05 8.54 0.30
CA TYR A 104 21.32 7.40 -0.24
C TYR A 104 22.25 6.37 -0.89
N ALA A 105 23.32 6.83 -1.57
CA ALA A 105 24.31 5.94 -2.15
C ALA A 105 25.06 5.13 -1.08
N ASP A 106 25.54 5.80 -0.02
CA ASP A 106 26.18 5.15 1.13
C ASP A 106 25.22 4.18 1.85
N TRP A 107 23.93 4.52 1.89
CA TRP A 107 22.89 3.66 2.47
C TRP A 107 22.72 2.36 1.67
N LEU A 108 22.69 2.45 0.33
CA LEU A 108 22.61 1.27 -0.55
C LEU A 108 23.86 0.39 -0.41
N ASP A 109 25.05 0.99 -0.46
CA ASP A 109 26.31 0.26 -0.30
C ASP A 109 26.37 -0.46 1.06
N LEU A 110 25.98 0.23 2.13
CA LEU A 110 25.94 -0.34 3.47
C LEU A 110 25.03 -1.58 3.53
N ILE A 111 23.83 -1.51 2.95
CA ILE A 111 22.88 -2.65 2.90
C ILE A 111 23.48 -3.81 2.10
N ALA A 112 24.06 -3.54 0.93
CA ALA A 112 24.66 -4.58 0.10
C ALA A 112 25.79 -5.31 0.85
N ARG A 113 26.69 -4.55 1.48
CA ARG A 113 27.83 -5.08 2.23
C ARG A 113 27.40 -5.93 3.42
N GLU A 114 26.43 -5.46 4.21
CA GLU A 114 25.88 -6.23 5.32
C GLU A 114 25.17 -7.50 4.88
N THR A 115 24.41 -7.41 3.79
CA THR A 115 23.68 -8.53 3.22
C THR A 115 24.67 -9.63 2.81
N ILE A 116 25.74 -9.28 2.09
CA ILE A 116 26.76 -10.22 1.65
C ILE A 116 27.45 -10.89 2.84
N GLU A 117 27.83 -10.11 3.87
CA GLU A 117 28.47 -10.65 5.07
C GLU A 117 27.57 -11.66 5.80
N LYS A 118 26.27 -11.36 5.93
CA LYS A 118 25.30 -12.22 6.61
C LYS A 118 24.90 -13.43 5.76
N ALA A 119 24.76 -13.25 4.46
CA ALA A 119 24.36 -14.30 3.52
C ALA A 119 25.31 -15.51 3.51
N ILE A 120 26.57 -15.33 3.89
CA ILE A 120 27.55 -16.43 4.05
C ILE A 120 27.10 -17.47 5.08
N LYS A 121 26.39 -17.06 6.13
CA LYS A 121 26.03 -17.92 7.28
C LYS A 121 24.54 -18.19 7.41
N GLN A 122 23.69 -17.31 6.89
CA GLN A 122 22.25 -17.37 7.09
C GLN A 122 21.49 -16.70 5.94
N PRO A 123 20.25 -17.14 5.65
CA PRO A 123 19.39 -16.45 4.70
C PRO A 123 19.07 -15.03 5.18
N VAL A 124 18.98 -14.10 4.24
CA VAL A 124 18.70 -12.68 4.51
C VAL A 124 17.41 -12.29 3.79
N LEU A 125 16.49 -11.63 4.51
CA LEU A 125 15.29 -11.02 3.95
C LEU A 125 15.42 -9.49 4.08
N ILE A 126 15.36 -8.80 2.95
CA ILE A 126 15.34 -7.34 2.89
C ILE A 126 13.90 -6.91 2.59
N ILE A 127 13.34 -6.06 3.45
CA ILE A 127 11.99 -5.51 3.26
C ILE A 127 12.15 -4.03 2.90
N CYS A 128 11.65 -3.67 1.73
CA CYS A 128 11.71 -2.30 1.21
C CYS A 128 10.34 -1.63 1.26
N GLU A 129 10.32 -0.30 1.37
CA GLU A 129 9.08 0.48 1.37
C GLU A 129 8.41 0.51 -0.01
N ASN A 130 9.20 0.59 -1.08
CA ASN A 130 8.70 0.74 -2.44
C ASN A 130 9.52 -0.09 -3.46
N VAL A 131 8.95 -0.22 -4.66
CA VAL A 131 9.54 -1.02 -5.76
C VAL A 131 10.86 -0.40 -6.22
N GLU A 132 10.93 0.93 -6.35
CA GLU A 132 12.14 1.65 -6.79
C GLU A 132 13.35 1.36 -5.89
N THR A 133 13.16 1.41 -4.57
CA THR A 133 14.20 1.08 -3.59
C THR A 133 14.65 -0.38 -3.72
N THR A 134 13.71 -1.27 -4.05
CA THR A 134 14.03 -2.69 -4.28
C THR A 134 14.91 -2.86 -5.51
N GLU A 135 14.62 -2.17 -6.62
CA GLU A 135 15.46 -2.21 -7.83
C GLU A 135 16.85 -1.61 -7.56
N ASN A 136 16.92 -0.48 -6.84
CA ASN A 136 18.20 0.16 -6.52
C ASN A 136 19.10 -0.75 -5.67
N ILE A 137 18.54 -1.44 -4.68
CA ILE A 137 19.28 -2.43 -3.86
C ILE A 137 19.67 -3.64 -4.69
N TRP A 138 18.79 -4.12 -5.57
CA TRP A 138 19.09 -5.22 -6.48
C TRP A 138 20.30 -4.90 -7.37
N ASP A 139 20.29 -3.74 -8.02
CA ASP A 139 21.41 -3.30 -8.87
C ASP A 139 22.71 -3.08 -8.08
N GLU A 140 22.62 -2.61 -6.83
CA GLU A 140 23.78 -2.51 -5.93
C GLU A 140 24.36 -3.89 -5.59
N LEU A 141 23.51 -4.88 -5.26
CA LEU A 141 23.96 -6.25 -4.97
C LEU A 141 24.65 -6.90 -6.18
N LEU A 142 24.16 -6.64 -7.39
CA LEU A 142 24.79 -7.11 -8.62
C LEU A 142 26.14 -6.43 -8.88
N ARG A 143 26.26 -5.13 -8.57
CA ARG A 143 27.55 -4.41 -8.64
C ARG A 143 28.58 -5.01 -7.69
N HIS A 144 28.15 -5.50 -6.53
CA HIS A 144 28.98 -6.26 -5.59
C HIS A 144 29.19 -7.74 -5.98
N SER A 145 28.88 -8.13 -7.22
CA SER A 145 29.10 -9.46 -7.80
C SER A 145 28.33 -10.59 -7.12
N VAL A 146 27.17 -10.30 -6.51
CA VAL A 146 26.30 -11.35 -6.00
C VAL A 146 25.61 -12.06 -7.19
N PRO A 147 25.68 -13.39 -7.30
CA PRO A 147 25.10 -14.10 -8.44
C PRO A 147 23.57 -13.96 -8.49
N HIS A 148 23.02 -13.66 -9.66
CA HIS A 148 21.57 -13.51 -9.86
C HIS A 148 20.73 -14.67 -9.31
N HIS A 149 21.20 -15.91 -9.42
CA HIS A 149 20.46 -17.09 -8.95
C HIS A 149 20.40 -17.23 -7.43
N THR A 150 21.15 -16.42 -6.68
CA THR A 150 21.19 -16.45 -5.20
C THR A 150 20.26 -15.44 -4.55
N ILE A 151 19.69 -14.51 -5.33
CA ILE A 151 18.80 -13.47 -4.84
C ILE A 151 17.45 -13.62 -5.56
N THR A 152 16.37 -13.60 -4.80
CA THR A 152 15.00 -13.61 -5.33
C THR A 152 14.31 -12.31 -4.95
N LYS A 153 13.67 -11.67 -5.93
CA LYS A 153 12.89 -10.45 -5.71
C LYS A 153 11.41 -10.80 -5.70
N TYR A 154 10.73 -10.54 -4.58
CA TYR A 154 9.30 -10.72 -4.48
C TYR A 154 8.58 -9.41 -4.68
N ARG A 155 7.70 -9.35 -5.67
CA ARG A 155 6.77 -8.23 -5.87
C ARG A 155 5.35 -8.73 -5.69
N ARG A 156 4.60 -8.06 -4.82
CA ARG A 156 3.15 -8.29 -4.72
C ARG A 156 2.46 -7.46 -5.81
N ASP A 157 2.55 -7.91 -7.05
CA ASP A 157 1.61 -7.48 -8.07
C ASP A 157 0.32 -8.28 -7.86
N GLY A 158 -0.82 -7.59 -7.84
CA GLY A 158 -2.12 -8.27 -7.73
C GLY A 158 -2.23 -9.33 -8.83
N ASP A 159 -2.25 -10.59 -8.40
CA ASP A 159 -2.55 -11.80 -9.16
C ASP A 159 -1.46 -12.46 -10.02
N ASN A 160 -0.19 -12.03 -10.00
CA ASN A 160 0.90 -12.87 -10.53
C ASN A 160 2.19 -12.70 -9.73
N VAL A 161 2.57 -13.75 -9.00
CA VAL A 161 3.93 -13.89 -8.46
C VAL A 161 4.78 -14.46 -9.60
N GLU A 162 5.51 -13.59 -10.31
CA GLU A 162 6.61 -14.06 -11.14
C GLU A 162 7.81 -14.32 -10.21
N GLU A 163 8.24 -15.59 -10.15
CA GLU A 163 9.43 -16.06 -9.44
C GLU A 163 10.74 -15.69 -10.15
#